data_AF-A0A2E6N7Z7-F1
#
_entry.id   AF-A0A2E6N7Z7-F1
#
_cell.length_a   1.000
_cell.length_b   1.000
_cell.length_c   1.000
_cell.angle_alpha   90.00
_cell.angle_beta   90.00
_cell.angle_gamma   90.00
#
_symmetry.space_group_name_H-M   'P 1'
#
loop_
_entity.id
_entity.type
_entity.pdbx_description
1 polymer ?
#
loop_
_entity_poly.entity_id
_entity_poly.type
_entity_poly.pdbx_seq_one_letter_code
_entity_poly.pdbx_strand_id
1 'polypeptide(L)'
;MESDAKKACELMAETAELMPEVIELGLKSSFGDEESKKEAYKKLSKVKSKMESMAVELAIINKKYDQYEFQAYLFDNCETANNLKEIGEAFEDSLENN
;
A
#
# COMPACT_ATOMS: atom_id res chain seq x y z
N MET A 1 13.01 16.11 -5.24
CA MET A 1 12.41 15.30 -4.17
C MET A 1 10.94 15.63 -3.97
N GLU A 2 10.55 16.89 -3.71
CA GLU A 2 9.15 17.27 -3.40
C GLU A 2 8.07 16.69 -4.35
N SER A 3 8.20 16.87 -5.66
CA SER A 3 7.20 16.35 -6.61
C SER A 3 7.11 14.82 -6.61
N ASP A 4 8.24 14.13 -6.43
CA ASP A 4 8.26 12.67 -6.34
C ASP A 4 7.71 12.19 -4.99
N ALA A 5 7.93 12.95 -3.91
CA ALA A 5 7.36 12.69 -2.60
C ALA A 5 5.84 12.86 -2.58
N LYS A 6 5.31 13.92 -3.21
CA LYS A 6 3.86 14.11 -3.43
C LYS A 6 3.26 12.91 -4.18
N LYS A 7 3.89 12.51 -5.27
CA LYS A 7 3.46 11.36 -6.06
C LYS A 7 3.51 10.04 -5.26
N ALA A 8 4.59 9.80 -4.52
CA ALA A 8 4.68 8.62 -3.66
C ALA A 8 3.62 8.64 -2.55
N CYS A 9 3.31 9.81 -1.98
CA CYS A 9 2.24 9.97 -1.00
C CYS A 9 0.87 9.63 -1.57
N GLU A 10 0.55 10.13 -2.77
CA GLU A 10 -0.69 9.82 -3.49
C GLU A 10 -0.81 8.31 -3.75
N LEU A 11 0.27 7.66 -4.21
CA LEU A 11 0.30 6.22 -4.45
C LEU A 11 0.10 5.41 -3.16
N MET A 12 0.65 5.87 -2.03
CA MET A 12 0.41 5.24 -0.71
C MET A 12 -1.04 5.42 -0.26
N ALA A 13 -1.62 6.60 -0.43
CA ALA A 13 -3.01 6.86 -0.10
C ALA A 13 -3.96 5.98 -0.93
N GLU A 14 -3.74 5.92 -2.24
CA GLU A 14 -4.52 5.06 -3.14
C GLU A 14 -4.37 3.57 -2.79
N THR A 15 -3.18 3.15 -2.37
CA THR A 15 -2.98 1.78 -1.87
C THR A 15 -3.75 1.51 -0.59
N ALA A 16 -3.76 2.46 0.35
CA ALA A 16 -4.51 2.35 1.60
C ALA A 16 -6.03 2.27 1.34
N GLU A 17 -6.55 3.03 0.38
CA GLU A 17 -7.97 2.98 -0.02
C GLU A 17 -8.37 1.65 -0.68
N LEU A 18 -7.45 1.02 -1.42
CA LEU A 18 -7.70 -0.27 -2.09
C LEU A 18 -7.57 -1.48 -1.14
N MET A 19 -6.84 -1.34 -0.03
CA MET A 19 -6.56 -2.45 0.88
C MET A 19 -7.84 -3.15 1.40
N PRO A 20 -8.89 -2.43 1.87
CA PRO A 20 -10.13 -3.07 2.32
C PRO A 20 -10.81 -3.89 1.21
N GLU A 21 -10.85 -3.36 -0.02
CA GLU A 21 -11.42 -4.07 -1.18
C GLU A 21 -10.64 -5.36 -1.48
N VAL A 22 -9.30 -5.30 -1.46
CA VAL A 22 -8.44 -6.48 -1.66
C VAL A 22 -8.71 -7.55 -0.61
N ILE A 23 -8.85 -7.16 0.67
CA ILE A 23 -9.15 -8.08 1.77
C ILE A 23 -10.52 -8.73 1.56
N GLU A 24 -11.55 -7.92 1.28
CA GLU A 24 -12.92 -8.42 1.06
C GLU A 24 -12.99 -9.40 -0.12
N LEU A 25 -12.39 -9.02 -1.25
CA LEU A 25 -12.34 -9.88 -2.43
C LEU A 25 -11.51 -11.14 -2.17
N GLY A 26 -10.43 -11.05 -1.40
CA GLY A 26 -9.62 -12.19 -0.97
C GLY A 26 -10.44 -13.20 -0.18
N LEU A 27 -11.23 -12.72 0.78
CA LEU A 27 -12.15 -13.55 1.56
C LEU A 27 -13.23 -14.18 0.68
N LYS A 28 -13.87 -13.41 -0.21
CA LYS A 28 -14.88 -13.92 -1.15
C LYS A 28 -14.31 -14.96 -2.11
N SER A 29 -13.10 -14.75 -2.62
CA SER A 29 -12.42 -15.70 -3.52
C SER A 29 -12.06 -17.03 -2.83
N SER A 30 -11.84 -17.00 -1.51
CA SER A 30 -11.48 -18.18 -0.73
C SER A 30 -12.71 -18.93 -0.20
N PHE A 31 -13.71 -18.21 0.29
CA PHE A 31 -14.82 -18.77 1.09
C PHE A 31 -16.21 -18.60 0.46
N GLY A 32 -16.36 -17.87 -0.64
CA GLY A 32 -17.65 -17.69 -1.33
C GLY A 32 -18.14 -18.95 -2.08
N ASP A 33 -19.37 -18.88 -2.57
CA ASP A 33 -19.91 -19.83 -3.56
C ASP A 33 -19.16 -19.73 -4.91
N GLU A 34 -19.37 -20.68 -5.83
CA GLU A 34 -18.63 -20.73 -7.11
C GLU A 34 -18.75 -19.45 -7.95
N GLU A 35 -19.93 -18.84 -7.99
CA GLU A 35 -20.17 -17.62 -8.76
C GLU A 35 -19.45 -16.43 -8.10
N SER A 36 -19.63 -16.28 -6.79
CA SER A 36 -18.93 -15.27 -5.98
C SER A 36 -17.42 -15.39 -6.08
N LYS A 37 -16.88 -16.62 -6.06
CA LYS A 37 -15.44 -16.87 -6.23
C LYS A 37 -14.94 -16.40 -7.59
N LYS A 38 -15.64 -16.77 -8.66
CA LYS A 38 -15.27 -16.41 -10.03
C LYS A 38 -15.30 -14.89 -10.25
N GLU A 39 -16.33 -14.23 -9.71
CA GLU A 39 -16.42 -12.76 -9.77
C GLU A 39 -15.31 -12.09 -8.95
N ALA A 40 -15.08 -12.56 -7.72
CA ALA A 40 -14.04 -12.04 -6.85
C ALA A 40 -12.64 -12.19 -7.47
N TYR A 41 -12.32 -13.33 -8.08
CA TYR A 41 -11.07 -13.52 -8.83
C TYR A 41 -10.90 -12.51 -9.96
N LYS A 42 -11.97 -12.24 -10.73
CA LYS A 42 -11.92 -11.28 -11.83
C LYS A 42 -11.67 -9.85 -11.33
N LYS A 43 -12.28 -9.47 -10.20
CA LYS A 43 -12.06 -8.17 -9.55
C LYS A 43 -10.66 -8.07 -8.96
N LEU A 44 -10.20 -9.09 -8.22
CA LEU A 44 -8.84 -9.18 -7.69
C LEU A 44 -7.79 -9.03 -8.78
N SER A 45 -7.97 -9.68 -9.94
CA SER A 45 -7.02 -9.56 -11.04
C SER A 45 -6.89 -8.12 -11.55
N LYS A 46 -7.97 -7.33 -11.56
CA LYS A 46 -7.92 -5.92 -11.97
C LYS A 46 -7.21 -5.06 -10.93
N VAL A 47 -7.56 -5.25 -9.66
CA VAL A 47 -6.93 -4.51 -8.55
C VAL A 47 -5.43 -4.84 -8.49
N LYS A 48 -5.05 -6.10 -8.69
CA LYS A 48 -3.66 -6.54 -8.77
C LYS A 48 -2.88 -5.79 -9.85
N SER A 49 -3.39 -5.72 -11.08
CA SER A 49 -2.69 -5.00 -12.16
C SER A 49 -2.51 -3.50 -11.84
N LYS A 50 -3.48 -2.88 -11.16
CA LYS A 50 -3.36 -1.51 -10.68
C LYS A 50 -2.26 -1.39 -9.62
N MET A 51 -2.24 -2.28 -8.62
CA MET A 51 -1.20 -2.31 -7.60
C MET A 51 0.20 -2.55 -8.16
N GLU A 52 0.33 -3.41 -9.17
CA GLU A 52 1.60 -3.63 -9.88
C GLU A 52 2.08 -2.36 -10.57
N SER A 53 1.19 -1.60 -11.22
CA SER A 53 1.51 -0.29 -11.80
C SER A 53 2.03 0.69 -10.75
N MET A 54 1.30 0.83 -9.64
CA MET A 54 1.69 1.72 -8.54
C MET A 54 3.05 1.33 -7.94
N ALA A 55 3.31 0.03 -7.78
CA ALA A 55 4.59 -0.48 -7.28
C ALA A 55 5.76 -0.17 -8.22
N VAL A 56 5.54 -0.27 -9.53
CA VAL A 56 6.55 0.12 -10.53
C VAL A 56 6.86 1.62 -10.43
N GLU A 57 5.85 2.46 -10.29
CA GLU A 57 6.03 3.91 -10.16
C GLU A 57 6.79 4.28 -8.88
N LEU A 58 6.45 3.67 -7.74
CA LEU A 58 7.19 3.83 -6.48
C LEU A 58 8.64 3.33 -6.60
N ALA A 59 8.87 2.19 -7.25
CA ALA A 59 10.21 1.66 -7.45
C ALA A 59 11.09 2.57 -8.32
N ILE A 60 10.50 3.25 -9.32
CA ILE A 60 11.20 4.26 -10.13
C ILE A 60 11.58 5.46 -9.26
N ILE A 61 10.67 5.93 -8.40
CA ILE A 61 10.95 7.05 -7.48
C ILE A 61 12.06 6.69 -6.49
N ASN A 62 11.96 5.53 -5.83
CA ASN A 62 12.94 5.08 -4.83
C ASN A 62 14.36 4.92 -5.40
N LYS A 63 14.51 4.62 -6.70
CA LYS A 63 15.83 4.51 -7.34
C LYS A 63 16.54 5.86 -7.56
N LYS A 64 15.83 6.99 -7.43
CA LYS A 64 16.39 8.33 -7.72
C LYS A 64 17.17 8.92 -6.54
N TYR A 65 16.94 8.42 -5.33
CA TYR A 65 17.37 9.05 -4.09
C TYR A 65 18.01 8.01 -3.16
N ASP A 66 18.79 8.47 -2.18
CA ASP A 66 19.15 7.61 -1.07
C ASP A 66 17.87 7.15 -0.34
N GLN A 67 17.83 5.87 0.04
CA GLN A 67 16.63 5.27 0.62
C GLN A 67 16.25 5.96 1.93
N TYR A 68 17.22 6.23 2.81
CA TYR A 68 16.96 6.82 4.11
C TYR A 68 16.64 8.31 3.99
N GLU A 69 17.33 9.03 3.11
CA GLU A 69 17.04 10.44 2.83
C GLU A 69 15.62 10.63 2.28
N PHE A 70 15.23 9.80 1.29
CA PHE A 70 13.90 9.88 0.70
C PHE A 70 12.82 9.46 1.69
N GLN A 71 13.05 8.39 2.47
CA GLN A 71 12.11 7.92 3.46
C GLN A 71 11.86 8.97 4.57
N ALA A 72 12.93 9.59 5.10
CA ALA A 72 12.81 10.67 6.08
C ALA A 72 12.03 11.86 5.51
N TYR A 73 12.37 12.29 4.28
CA TYR A 73 11.64 13.35 3.61
C TYR A 73 10.16 12.98 3.39
N LEU A 74 9.87 11.73 3.05
CA LEU A 74 8.49 11.26 2.86
C LEU A 74 7.71 11.33 4.17
N PHE A 75 8.27 10.90 5.28
CA PHE A 75 7.61 10.96 6.59
C PHE A 75 7.32 12.39 7.03
N ASP A 76 8.23 13.33 6.78
CA ASP A 76 8.03 14.74 7.12
C ASP A 76 7.00 15.46 6.23
N ASN A 77 6.75 14.95 5.02
CA ASN A 77 5.97 15.66 3.99
C ASN A 77 4.73 14.90 3.49
N CYS A 78 4.46 13.69 3.98
CA CYS A 78 3.32 12.87 3.63
C CYS A 78 2.63 12.33 4.88
N GLU A 79 1.42 12.85 5.17
CA GLU A 79 0.61 12.42 6.30
C GLU A 79 0.33 10.92 6.28
N THR A 80 -0.02 10.35 5.11
CA THR A 80 -0.25 8.92 4.97
C THR A 80 0.98 8.10 5.34
N ALA A 81 2.17 8.53 4.91
CA ALA A 81 3.41 7.83 5.22
C ALA A 81 3.74 7.91 6.71
N ASN A 82 3.53 9.07 7.34
CA ASN A 82 3.71 9.24 8.78
C ASN A 82 2.71 8.37 9.58
N ASN A 83 1.44 8.36 9.19
CA ASN A 83 0.42 7.53 9.84
C ASN A 83 0.76 6.03 9.74
N LEU A 84 1.21 5.57 8.57
CA LEU A 84 1.65 4.19 8.37
C LEU A 84 2.90 3.84 9.20
N LYS A 85 3.82 4.79 9.38
CA LYS A 85 4.99 4.65 10.25
C LYS A 85 4.56 4.47 11.71
N GLU A 86 3.70 5.33 12.22
CA GLU A 86 3.20 5.28 13.60
C GLU A 86 2.47 3.96 13.89
N ILE A 87 1.65 3.48 12.94
CA ILE A 87 0.99 2.17 13.04
C ILE A 87 2.02 1.03 13.10
N GLY A 88 3.07 1.10 12.28
CA GLY A 88 4.15 0.11 12.26
C GLY A 88 4.93 0.07 13.58
N GLU A 89 5.32 1.24 14.09
CA GLU A 89 6.03 1.38 15.36
C GLU A 89 5.17 0.89 16.54
N ALA A 90 3.88 1.25 16.59
CA ALA A 90 2.95 0.76 17.61
C ALA A 90 2.75 -0.77 17.56
N PHE A 91 2.80 -1.38 16.38
CA PHE A 91 2.68 -2.82 16.21
C PHE A 91 3.95 -3.55 16.68
N GLU A 92 5.13 -3.01 16.40
CA GLU A 92 6.42 -3.53 16.85
C GLU A 92 6.53 -3.49 18.38
N ASP A 93 6.20 -2.36 18.99
CA ASP A 93 6.13 -2.20 20.45
C ASP A 93 5.18 -3.24 21.10
N SER A 94 4.05 -3.54 20.45
CA SER A 94 3.09 -4.54 20.95
C SER A 94 3.62 -5.96 20.88
N LEU A 95 4.56 -6.27 19.99
CA LEU A 95 5.16 -7.60 19.85
C LEU A 95 6.35 -7.80 20.79
N GLU A 96 7.11 -6.75 21.11
CA GLU A 96 8.22 -6.82 22.05
C GLU A 96 7.78 -6.90 23.52
N ASN A 97 6.54 -6.47 23.81
CA ASN A 97 5.97 -6.45 25.16
C ASN A 97 5.01 -7.64 25.46
N ASN A 98 4.96 -8.67 24.60
CA ASN A 98 4.23 -9.94 24.82
C ASN A 98 5.18 -11.14 24.80
#